data_AF-A0A4Q9GPD4-F1
#
_entry.id   AF-A0A4Q9GPD4-F1
#
_cell.length_a   1.000
_cell.length_b   1.000
_cell.length_c   1.000
_cell.angle_alpha   90.00
_cell.angle_beta   90.00
_cell.angle_gamma   90.00
#
_symmetry.space_group_name_H-M   'P 1'
#
loop_
_entity.id
_entity.type
_entity.pdbx_description
1 polymer ?
#
loop_
_entity_poly.entity_id
_entity_poly.type
_entity_poly.pdbx_seq_one_letter_code
_entity_poly.pdbx_strand_id
1 'polypeptide(L)'
;MRRGWWRRNGVAVAVITVSVPGLIWLLGGVILTERLANEPAVTLVDAGDSTQLAGYRFTLTASDTFDPRDPEGETRPVGAELVAAILSVEPIAGEAQEDASCTATLTAPGPERLRRTWERLGSPGDYLYRLADDTKSACVLDGTAFEYELVFLAPTGTYDVASIDLTLDGERTIHRLQLEQ
;
A
#
# COMPACT_ATOMS: atom_id res chain seq x y z
N MET A 1 -15.15 46.03 -42.04
CA MET A 1 -14.23 46.45 -40.97
C MET A 1 -13.55 45.30 -40.19
N ARG A 2 -13.29 44.12 -40.79
CA ARG A 2 -12.71 42.96 -40.04
C ARG A 2 -11.23 42.64 -40.31
N ARG A 3 -10.59 43.21 -41.34
CA ARG A 3 -9.23 42.81 -41.77
C ARG A 3 -8.07 43.52 -41.04
N GLY A 4 -8.30 44.67 -40.39
CA GLY A 4 -7.24 45.45 -39.74
C GLY A 4 -6.78 44.90 -38.38
N TRP A 5 -7.68 44.25 -37.64
CA TRP A 5 -7.39 43.73 -36.29
C TRP A 5 -6.48 42.49 -36.31
N TRP A 6 -6.69 41.59 -37.28
CA TRP A 6 -5.88 40.38 -37.47
C TRP A 6 -4.43 40.67 -37.83
N ARG A 7 -4.16 41.75 -38.58
CA ARG A 7 -2.80 42.13 -38.99
C ARG A 7 -1.95 42.69 -37.84
N ARG A 8 -2.56 43.35 -36.86
CA ARG A 8 -1.86 43.90 -35.69
C ARG A 8 -1.68 42.87 -34.57
N ASN A 9 -2.63 41.95 -34.42
CA ASN A 9 -2.62 40.96 -33.33
C ASN A 9 -2.11 39.57 -33.77
N GLY A 10 -1.81 39.35 -35.06
CA GLY A 10 -1.39 38.05 -35.57
C GLY A 10 -0.13 37.50 -34.91
N VAL A 11 0.82 38.37 -34.55
CA VAL A 11 2.04 37.97 -33.81
C VAL A 11 1.70 37.52 -32.39
N ALA A 12 0.83 38.26 -31.68
CA ALA A 12 0.40 37.89 -30.33
C ALA A 12 -0.36 36.56 -30.31
N VAL A 13 -1.23 36.32 -31.31
CA VAL A 13 -1.94 35.04 -31.44
C VAL A 13 -0.96 33.91 -31.72
N ALA A 14 0.00 34.08 -32.64
CA ALA A 14 1.01 33.07 -32.95
C ALA A 14 1.87 32.71 -31.71
N VAL A 15 2.28 33.72 -30.92
CA VAL A 15 3.01 33.48 -29.67
C VAL A 15 2.16 32.66 -28.70
N ILE A 16 0.88 33.00 -28.50
CA ILE A 16 0.00 32.24 -27.60
C ILE A 16 -0.21 30.80 -28.10
N THR A 17 -0.43 30.61 -29.40
CA THR A 17 -0.67 29.28 -29.99
C THR A 17 0.55 28.36 -29.88
N VAL A 18 1.78 28.90 -29.84
CA VAL A 18 3.00 28.10 -29.65
C VAL A 18 3.34 27.94 -28.17
N SER A 19 3.21 29.02 -27.39
CA SER A 19 3.64 29.06 -25.99
C SER A 19 2.73 28.20 -25.10
N VAL A 20 1.41 28.24 -25.32
CA VAL A 20 0.46 27.53 -24.45
C VAL A 20 0.60 26.01 -24.57
N PRO A 21 0.62 25.38 -25.78
CA PRO A 21 0.85 23.95 -25.89
C PRO A 21 2.23 23.53 -25.39
N GLY A 22 3.26 24.35 -25.63
CA GLY A 22 4.61 24.09 -25.11
C GLY A 22 4.66 24.08 -23.59
N LEU A 23 3.97 25.01 -22.93
CA LEU A 23 3.87 25.07 -21.48
C LEU A 23 3.05 23.89 -20.92
N ILE A 24 1.95 23.51 -21.58
CA ILE A 24 1.15 22.35 -21.21
C ILE A 24 1.96 21.05 -21.33
N TRP A 25 2.76 20.92 -22.39
CA TRP A 25 3.60 19.74 -22.60
C TRP A 25 4.75 19.65 -21.60
N LEU A 26 5.39 20.78 -21.27
CA LEU A 26 6.42 20.86 -20.23
C LEU A 26 5.84 20.53 -18.85
N LEU A 27 4.74 21.19 -18.45
CA LEU A 27 4.13 20.95 -17.14
C LEU A 27 3.55 19.54 -17.03
N GLY A 28 2.86 19.06 -18.07
CA GLY A 28 2.32 17.70 -18.10
C GLY A 28 3.40 16.63 -18.14
N GLY A 29 4.48 16.86 -18.90
CA GLY A 29 5.60 15.94 -19.03
C GLY A 29 6.41 15.79 -17.74
N VAL A 30 6.69 16.90 -17.03
CA VAL A 30 7.39 16.86 -15.74
C VAL A 30 6.57 16.12 -14.70
N ILE A 31 5.27 16.42 -14.57
CA ILE A 31 4.40 15.73 -13.60
C ILE A 31 4.31 14.23 -13.91
N LEU A 32 4.21 13.84 -15.18
CA LEU A 32 4.11 12.44 -15.55
C LEU A 32 5.43 11.68 -15.32
N THR A 33 6.57 12.30 -15.65
CA THR A 33 7.89 11.69 -15.46
C THR A 33 8.28 11.61 -14.00
N GLU A 34 7.99 12.64 -13.19
CA GLU A 34 8.19 12.58 -11.73
C GLU A 34 7.28 11.54 -11.08
N ARG A 35 6.05 11.37 -11.55
CA ARG A 35 5.15 10.33 -11.04
C ARG A 35 5.70 8.94 -11.35
N LEU A 36 6.07 8.68 -12.60
CA LEU A 36 6.64 7.39 -13.03
C LEU A 36 7.99 7.09 -12.37
N ALA A 37 8.82 8.11 -12.14
CA ALA A 37 10.11 7.96 -11.46
C ALA A 37 9.98 7.72 -9.95
N ASN A 38 8.83 8.05 -9.36
CA ASN A 38 8.59 7.91 -7.92
C ASN A 38 7.66 6.75 -7.55
N GLU A 39 7.19 5.97 -8.52
CA GLU A 39 6.45 4.75 -8.22
C GLU A 39 7.39 3.71 -7.58
N PRO A 40 7.08 3.23 -6.38
CA PRO A 40 7.88 2.21 -5.72
C PRO A 40 7.90 0.94 -6.57
N ALA A 41 9.05 0.25 -6.60
CA ALA A 41 9.14 -1.06 -7.24
C ALA A 41 8.27 -2.04 -6.45
N VAL A 42 7.35 -2.74 -7.14
CA VAL A 42 6.45 -3.71 -6.51
C VAL A 42 6.84 -5.12 -6.91
N THR A 43 7.19 -5.94 -5.93
CA THR A 43 7.40 -7.38 -6.10
C THR A 43 6.10 -8.10 -5.73
N LEU A 44 5.53 -8.85 -6.67
CA LEU A 44 4.34 -9.66 -6.41
C LEU A 44 4.75 -11.02 -5.81
N VAL A 45 4.04 -11.44 -4.77
CA VAL A 45 4.21 -12.73 -4.08
C VAL A 45 2.85 -13.42 -4.10
N ASP A 46 2.80 -14.60 -4.71
CA ASP A 46 1.57 -15.38 -4.82
C ASP A 46 1.14 -15.93 -3.44
N ALA A 47 -0.13 -16.29 -3.31
CA ALA A 47 -0.65 -16.85 -2.07
C ALA A 47 0.07 -18.17 -1.72
N GLY A 48 0.51 -18.30 -0.47
CA GLY A 48 1.31 -19.44 0.01
C GLY A 48 2.81 -19.38 -0.34
N ASP A 49 3.24 -18.43 -1.18
CA ASP A 49 4.66 -18.19 -1.43
C ASP A 49 5.30 -17.31 -0.35
N SER A 50 6.63 -17.30 -0.34
CA SER A 50 7.42 -16.48 0.58
C SER A 50 8.21 -15.42 -0.16
N THR A 51 8.51 -14.31 0.51
CA THR A 51 9.40 -13.26 0.03
C THR A 51 10.59 -13.07 0.95
N GLN A 52 11.69 -12.53 0.43
CA GLN A 52 12.92 -12.30 1.18
C GLN A 52 13.25 -10.82 1.24
N LEU A 53 13.61 -10.34 2.43
CA LEU A 53 13.81 -8.93 2.76
C LEU A 53 14.81 -8.83 3.92
N ALA A 54 15.88 -8.04 3.78
CA ALA A 54 16.89 -7.79 4.82
C ALA A 54 17.47 -9.04 5.52
N GLY A 55 17.60 -10.15 4.79
CA GLY A 55 18.07 -11.44 5.35
C GLY A 55 17.00 -12.23 6.10
N TYR A 56 15.71 -11.88 5.95
CA TYR A 56 14.56 -12.58 6.52
C TYR A 56 13.64 -13.09 5.42
N ARG A 57 13.00 -14.23 5.69
CA ARG A 57 11.89 -14.77 4.91
C ARG A 57 10.57 -14.39 5.57
N PHE A 58 9.67 -13.82 4.78
CA PHE A 58 8.30 -13.52 5.15
C PHE A 58 7.38 -14.47 4.39
N THR A 59 6.53 -15.19 5.11
CA THR A 59 5.57 -16.14 4.53
C THR A 59 4.19 -15.85 5.05
N LEU A 60 3.20 -15.65 4.18
CA LEU A 60 1.80 -15.58 4.60
C LEU A 60 1.34 -16.98 4.99
N THR A 61 1.04 -17.18 6.27
CA THR A 61 0.67 -18.49 6.83
C THR A 61 -0.83 -18.64 7.04
N ALA A 62 -1.53 -17.52 7.23
CA ALA A 62 -2.98 -17.50 7.33
C ALA A 62 -3.50 -16.09 7.03
N SER A 63 -4.70 -16.02 6.47
CA SER A 63 -5.50 -14.79 6.43
C SER A 63 -6.98 -15.12 6.48
N ASP A 64 -7.78 -14.23 7.08
CA ASP A 64 -9.24 -14.36 7.11
C ASP A 64 -9.91 -13.00 7.40
N THR A 65 -11.24 -12.98 7.32
CA THR A 65 -12.08 -11.85 7.70
C THR A 65 -12.85 -12.11 8.98
N PHE A 66 -13.06 -11.05 9.75
CA PHE A 66 -13.80 -11.10 10.99
C PHE A 66 -14.79 -9.96 11.07
N ASP A 67 -15.95 -10.25 11.64
CA ASP A 67 -16.95 -9.24 11.95
C ASP A 67 -16.44 -8.34 13.10
N PRO A 68 -16.20 -7.03 12.89
CA PRO A 68 -15.76 -6.14 13.97
C PRO A 68 -16.86 -6.06 15.03
N ARG A 69 -16.54 -6.37 16.29
CA ARG A 69 -17.50 -6.28 17.38
C ARG A 69 -17.11 -5.14 18.30
N ASP A 70 -18.05 -4.28 18.62
CA ASP A 70 -17.85 -3.22 19.60
C ASP A 70 -18.22 -3.76 20.99
N PRO A 71 -17.33 -3.70 22.00
CA PRO A 71 -17.67 -4.09 23.38
C PRO A 71 -18.80 -3.27 23.99
N GLU A 72 -18.96 -2.01 23.57
CA GLU A 72 -19.96 -1.06 24.09
C GLU A 72 -21.21 -1.00 23.21
N GLY A 73 -21.18 -1.65 22.04
CA GLY A 73 -22.33 -1.85 21.16
C GLY A 73 -22.83 -0.60 20.41
N GLU A 74 -22.13 0.52 20.51
CA GLU A 74 -22.65 1.83 20.04
C GLU A 74 -22.06 2.34 18.72
N THR A 75 -20.90 1.86 18.26
CA THR A 75 -20.32 2.40 17.01
C THR A 75 -19.54 1.37 16.18
N ARG A 76 -20.27 0.41 15.59
CA ARG A 76 -19.74 -0.34 14.43
C ARG A 76 -19.77 0.56 13.20
N PRO A 77 -18.66 0.74 12.46
CA PRO A 77 -18.74 1.29 11.11
C PRO A 77 -19.54 0.31 10.24
N VAL A 78 -20.74 0.71 9.84
CA VAL A 78 -21.61 -0.12 9.01
C VAL A 78 -20.89 -0.46 7.70
N GLY A 79 -20.89 -1.74 7.34
CA GLY A 79 -20.23 -2.23 6.13
C GLY A 79 -18.71 -2.31 6.22
N ALA A 80 -18.15 -2.41 7.43
CA ALA A 80 -16.75 -2.72 7.65
C ALA A 80 -16.56 -4.17 8.15
N GLU A 81 -15.42 -4.74 7.81
CA GLU A 81 -14.88 -6.01 8.27
C GLU A 81 -13.46 -5.80 8.81
N LEU A 82 -13.02 -6.68 9.71
CA LEU A 82 -11.61 -6.81 10.03
C LEU A 82 -10.99 -7.79 9.03
N VAL A 83 -9.85 -7.41 8.47
CA VAL A 83 -9.00 -8.33 7.71
C VAL A 83 -7.81 -8.63 8.58
N ALA A 84 -7.62 -9.90 8.94
CA ALA A 84 -6.46 -10.34 9.71
C ALA A 84 -5.57 -11.27 8.87
N ALA A 85 -4.27 -11.19 9.11
CA ALA A 85 -3.28 -12.03 8.46
C ALA A 85 -2.11 -12.31 9.40
N ILE A 86 -1.56 -13.51 9.30
CA ILE A 86 -0.37 -13.93 10.05
C ILE A 86 0.76 -14.16 9.05
N LEU A 87 1.88 -13.50 9.31
CA LEU A 87 3.11 -13.66 8.56
C LEU A 87 4.13 -14.36 9.45
N SER A 88 4.65 -15.49 9.00
CA SER A 88 5.85 -16.07 9.62
C SER A 88 7.08 -15.33 9.14
N VAL A 89 7.92 -14.89 10.08
CA VAL A 89 9.16 -14.15 9.83
C VAL A 89 10.33 -14.96 10.36
N GLU A 90 11.20 -15.42 9.46
CA GLU A 90 12.32 -16.30 9.79
C GLU A 90 13.65 -15.71 9.29
N PRO A 91 14.71 -15.66 10.10
CA PRO A 91 16.03 -15.30 9.61
C PRO A 91 16.55 -16.36 8.63
N ILE A 92 17.17 -15.94 7.53
CA ILE A 92 17.71 -16.86 6.52
C ILE A 92 19.12 -17.29 6.94
N ALA A 93 19.31 -18.61 7.08
CA ALA A 93 20.59 -19.17 7.49
C ALA A 93 21.70 -18.86 6.46
N GLY A 94 22.78 -18.24 6.93
CA GLY A 94 23.94 -17.89 6.11
C GLY A 94 23.86 -16.52 5.44
N GLU A 95 22.75 -15.79 5.62
CA GLU A 95 22.62 -14.40 5.17
C GLU A 95 22.89 -13.41 6.31
N ALA A 96 23.38 -12.22 5.94
CA ALA A 96 23.53 -11.12 6.89
C ALA A 96 22.14 -10.60 7.27
N GLN A 97 21.86 -10.57 8.57
CA GLN A 97 20.63 -10.01 9.11
C GLN A 97 20.85 -8.54 9.41
N GLU A 98 19.94 -7.69 8.94
CA GLU A 98 19.93 -6.28 9.30
C GLU A 98 18.90 -6.02 10.39
N ASP A 99 19.29 -5.26 11.41
CA ASP A 99 18.35 -4.77 12.42
C ASP A 99 17.47 -3.69 11.77
N ALA A 100 16.18 -3.97 11.63
CA ALA A 100 15.24 -3.09 10.94
C ALA A 100 13.82 -3.23 11.50
N SER A 101 12.95 -2.31 11.13
CA SER A 101 11.50 -2.40 11.32
C SER A 101 10.79 -2.45 9.98
N CYS A 102 9.63 -3.10 9.96
CA CYS A 102 8.79 -3.15 8.77
C CYS A 102 7.38 -2.63 9.04
N THR A 103 6.78 -2.05 8.02
CA THR A 103 5.39 -1.62 8.01
C THR A 103 4.60 -2.48 7.04
N ALA A 104 3.32 -2.66 7.34
CA ALA A 104 2.40 -3.42 6.52
C ALA A 104 1.15 -2.57 6.28
N THR A 105 0.68 -2.55 5.03
CA THR A 105 -0.57 -1.91 4.65
C THR A 105 -1.43 -2.88 3.86
N LEU A 106 -2.74 -2.83 4.06
CA LEU A 106 -3.68 -3.54 3.21
C LEU A 106 -3.94 -2.67 1.98
N THR A 107 -3.83 -3.25 0.79
CA THR A 107 -3.97 -2.52 -0.47
C THR A 107 -4.96 -3.22 -1.38
N ALA A 108 -5.91 -2.48 -1.95
CA ALA A 108 -6.87 -2.99 -2.93
C ALA A 108 -6.97 -2.08 -4.16
N PRO A 109 -7.45 -2.60 -5.31
CA PRO A 109 -7.84 -1.77 -6.45
C PRO A 109 -8.88 -0.72 -6.05
N GLY A 110 -8.65 0.53 -6.46
CA GLY A 110 -9.57 1.65 -6.29
C GLY A 110 -10.10 2.19 -7.62
N PRO A 111 -10.94 3.23 -7.58
CA PRO A 111 -11.44 3.88 -8.80
C PRO A 111 -10.29 4.50 -9.60
N GLU A 112 -10.47 4.57 -10.93
CA GLU A 112 -9.55 5.27 -11.85
C GLU A 112 -8.08 4.81 -11.79
N ARG A 113 -7.85 3.51 -11.54
CA ARG A 113 -6.52 2.90 -11.37
C ARG A 113 -5.74 3.39 -10.14
N LEU A 114 -6.38 4.13 -9.24
CA LEU A 114 -5.81 4.41 -7.93
C LEU A 114 -5.86 3.15 -7.07
N ARG A 115 -4.96 3.06 -6.09
CA ARG A 115 -5.02 2.03 -5.04
C ARG A 115 -5.66 2.64 -3.80
N ARG A 116 -6.46 1.85 -3.10
CA ARG A 116 -6.92 2.16 -1.74
C ARG A 116 -6.01 1.45 -0.77
N THR A 117 -5.63 2.14 0.30
CA THR A 117 -4.76 1.61 1.33
C THR A 117 -5.44 1.76 2.69
N TRP A 118 -5.22 0.78 3.56
CA TRP A 118 -5.64 0.79 4.95
C TRP A 118 -4.44 0.47 5.83
N GLU A 119 -4.25 1.29 6.86
CA GLU A 119 -3.19 1.10 7.84
C GLU A 119 -3.57 0.01 8.83
N ARG A 120 -2.55 -0.68 9.36
CA ARG A 120 -2.74 -1.66 10.43
C ARG A 120 -3.34 -0.97 11.67
N LEU A 121 -4.30 -1.63 12.30
CA LEU A 121 -4.84 -1.19 13.58
C LEU A 121 -3.77 -1.25 14.67
N GLY A 122 -3.58 -0.12 15.36
CA GLY A 122 -2.71 -0.06 16.54
C GLY A 122 -3.27 -0.83 17.74
N SER A 123 -4.59 -0.85 17.90
CA SER A 123 -5.31 -1.57 18.96
C SER A 123 -6.48 -2.38 18.39
N PRO A 124 -6.24 -3.60 17.88
CA PRO A 124 -7.32 -4.47 17.39
C PRO A 124 -8.36 -4.82 18.48
N GLY A 125 -7.96 -4.78 19.76
CA GLY A 125 -8.84 -5.05 20.90
C GLY A 125 -10.02 -4.09 21.02
N ASP A 126 -9.92 -2.88 20.43
CA ASP A 126 -11.02 -1.92 20.35
C ASP A 126 -12.21 -2.47 19.54
N TYR A 127 -11.96 -3.50 18.72
CA TYR A 127 -12.95 -4.22 17.92
C TYR A 127 -13.18 -5.66 18.40
N LEU A 128 -12.88 -5.92 19.68
CA LEU A 128 -12.93 -7.25 20.32
C LEU A 128 -12.13 -8.32 19.57
N TYR A 129 -11.17 -7.90 18.77
CA TYR A 129 -10.24 -8.81 18.12
C TYR A 129 -9.10 -9.12 19.09
N ARG A 130 -8.93 -10.40 19.40
CA ARG A 130 -7.82 -10.90 20.20
C ARG A 130 -6.78 -11.47 19.23
N LEU A 131 -5.57 -10.93 19.29
CA LEU A 131 -4.42 -11.51 18.60
C LEU A 131 -4.26 -12.97 19.04
N ALA A 132 -3.79 -13.81 18.12
CA ALA A 132 -3.43 -15.18 18.42
C ALA A 132 -2.33 -15.23 19.50
N ASP A 133 -2.31 -16.32 20.26
CA ASP A 133 -1.28 -16.50 21.27
C ASP A 133 0.09 -16.63 20.57
N ASP A 134 1.15 -16.09 21.19
CA ASP A 134 2.52 -16.06 20.67
C ASP A 134 2.79 -15.24 19.38
N THR A 135 1.83 -14.45 18.90
CA THR A 135 2.06 -13.49 17.80
C THR A 135 2.50 -12.11 18.30
N LYS A 136 3.19 -11.37 17.43
CA LYS A 136 3.56 -9.96 17.65
C LYS A 136 2.71 -9.07 16.75
N SER A 137 2.33 -7.89 17.25
CA SER A 137 1.64 -6.86 16.46
C SER A 137 2.57 -5.80 15.87
N ALA A 138 3.87 -5.88 16.17
CA ALA A 138 4.90 -5.00 15.63
C ALA A 138 5.96 -5.84 14.91
N CYS A 139 6.45 -5.34 13.78
CA CYS A 139 7.52 -5.97 13.02
C CYS A 139 8.85 -5.31 13.37
N VAL A 140 9.61 -6.00 14.22
CA VAL A 140 10.99 -5.65 14.56
C VAL A 140 11.85 -6.86 14.23
N LEU A 141 12.82 -6.65 13.34
CA LEU A 141 13.75 -7.65 12.85
C LEU A 141 15.03 -7.57 13.70
N ASP A 142 15.25 -8.57 14.55
CA ASP A 142 16.34 -8.61 15.56
C ASP A 142 17.12 -9.93 15.57
N GLY A 143 17.01 -10.71 14.49
CA GLY A 143 17.61 -12.02 14.31
C GLY A 143 16.79 -13.18 14.89
N THR A 144 15.64 -12.91 15.49
CA THR A 144 14.76 -13.94 16.06
C THR A 144 13.59 -14.26 15.13
N ALA A 145 13.21 -15.53 15.00
CA ALA A 145 11.98 -15.91 14.30
C ALA A 145 10.73 -15.51 15.12
N PHE A 146 9.68 -15.05 14.46
CA PHE A 146 8.40 -14.72 15.10
C PHE A 146 7.23 -14.74 14.12
N GLU A 147 6.02 -14.85 14.65
CA GLU A 147 4.79 -14.64 13.89
C GLU A 147 4.34 -13.18 14.04
N TYR A 148 4.14 -12.51 12.91
CA TYR A 148 3.67 -11.13 12.81
C TYR A 148 2.20 -11.11 12.41
N GLU A 149 1.33 -10.71 13.34
CA GLU A 149 -0.10 -10.64 13.11
C GLU A 149 -0.54 -9.21 12.77
N LEU A 150 -1.19 -9.12 11.62
CA LEU A 150 -1.69 -7.91 10.99
C LEU A 150 -3.20 -7.89 11.10
N VAL A 151 -3.76 -6.76 11.52
CA VAL A 151 -5.21 -6.56 11.55
C VAL A 151 -5.53 -5.19 10.96
N PHE A 152 -6.47 -5.17 10.03
CA PHE A 152 -6.93 -3.96 9.33
C PHE A 152 -8.43 -3.83 9.47
N LEU A 153 -8.94 -2.60 9.47
CA LEU A 153 -10.38 -2.33 9.37
C LEU A 153 -10.67 -1.79 7.96
N ALA A 154 -11.41 -2.55 7.17
CA ALA A 154 -11.69 -2.25 5.77
C ALA A 154 -13.18 -2.41 5.44
N PRO A 155 -13.69 -1.85 4.34
CA PRO A 155 -15.04 -2.13 3.87
C PRO A 155 -15.25 -3.63 3.59
N THR A 156 -16.46 -4.14 3.79
CA THR A 156 -16.80 -5.53 3.50
C THR A 156 -16.49 -5.89 2.03
N GLY A 157 -15.92 -7.08 1.82
CA GLY A 157 -15.51 -7.58 0.50
C GLY A 157 -14.18 -6.99 0.02
N THR A 158 -13.44 -6.30 0.88
CA THR A 158 -12.09 -5.82 0.54
C THR A 158 -11.13 -7.01 0.45
N TYR A 159 -11.31 -8.01 1.32
CA TYR A 159 -10.48 -9.22 1.37
C TYR A 159 -10.29 -9.89 0.00
N ASP A 160 -11.37 -10.07 -0.76
CA ASP A 160 -11.40 -10.80 -2.04
C ASP A 160 -10.54 -10.17 -3.15
N VAL A 161 -10.07 -8.94 -2.97
CA VAL A 161 -9.30 -8.20 -3.97
C VAL A 161 -8.06 -7.52 -3.39
N ALA A 162 -7.82 -7.69 -2.09
CA ALA A 162 -6.74 -7.02 -1.40
C ALA A 162 -5.46 -7.86 -1.34
N SER A 163 -4.37 -7.17 -1.06
CA SER A 163 -3.05 -7.71 -0.86
C SER A 163 -2.37 -6.98 0.29
N ILE A 164 -1.41 -7.62 0.95
CA ILE A 164 -0.59 -6.98 1.98
C ILE A 164 0.68 -6.45 1.35
N ASP A 165 0.90 -5.15 1.48
CA ASP A 165 2.12 -4.47 1.05
C ASP A 165 3.05 -4.33 2.26
N LEU A 166 4.14 -5.09 2.26
CA LEU A 166 5.25 -5.00 3.23
C LEU A 166 6.32 -4.03 2.73
N THR A 167 6.80 -3.16 3.62
CA THR A 167 7.88 -2.21 3.36
C THR A 167 8.84 -2.15 4.55
N LEU A 168 10.14 -2.21 4.31
CA LEU A 168 11.17 -1.97 5.33
C LEU A 168 11.40 -0.47 5.52
N ASP A 169 11.65 -0.05 6.76
CA ASP A 169 11.92 1.36 7.05
C ASP A 169 13.16 1.85 6.29
N GLY A 170 12.96 2.88 5.47
CA GLY A 170 14.02 3.45 4.61
C GLY A 170 14.14 2.83 3.22
N GLU A 171 13.41 1.75 2.92
CA GLU A 171 13.33 1.18 1.58
C GLU A 171 12.17 1.74 0.75
N ARG A 172 12.32 1.73 -0.58
CA ARG A 172 11.26 2.11 -1.54
C ARG A 172 10.62 0.91 -2.22
N THR A 173 11.03 -0.31 -1.89
CA THR A 173 10.50 -1.53 -2.50
C THR A 173 9.31 -2.02 -1.69
N ILE A 174 8.22 -2.33 -2.38
CA ILE A 174 7.01 -2.90 -1.79
C ILE A 174 6.96 -4.37 -2.16
N HIS A 175 6.83 -5.23 -1.16
CA HIS A 175 6.57 -6.65 -1.35
C HIS A 175 5.09 -6.92 -1.11
N ARG A 176 4.39 -7.29 -2.18
CA ARG A 176 2.93 -7.42 -2.21
C ARG A 176 2.54 -8.90 -2.14
N LEU A 177 2.07 -9.33 -0.98
CA LEU A 177 1.57 -10.67 -0.73
C LEU A 177 0.07 -10.76 -1.03
N GLN A 178 -0.33 -11.68 -1.91
CA GLN A 178 -1.73 -11.99 -2.15
C GLN A 178 -2.32 -12.72 -0.94
N LEU A 179 -3.53 -12.32 -0.52
CA LEU A 179 -4.26 -13.02 0.55
C LEU A 179 -4.75 -14.39 0.07
N GLU A 180 -4.88 -15.35 0.99
CA GLU A 180 -5.39 -16.69 0.68
C GLU A 180 -6.92 -16.66 0.56
N GLN A 181 -7.47 -16.93 -0.63
CA GLN A 181 -8.92 -16.94 -0.88
C GLN A 181 -9.52 -18.34 -0.78
#